data_AF-A0AAW0JVV9-F1
#
_entry.id   AF-A0AAW0JVV9-F1
#
_cell.length_a   1.000
_cell.length_b   1.000
_cell.length_c   1.000
_cell.angle_alpha   90.00
_cell.angle_beta   90.00
_cell.angle_gamma   90.00
#
_symmetry.space_group_name_H-M   'P 1'
#
loop_
_entity.id
_entity.type
_entity.pdbx_description
1 polymer ?
#
loop_
_entity_poly.entity_id
_entity_poly.type
_entity_poly.pdbx_seq_one_letter_code
_entity_poly.pdbx_strand_id
1 'polypeptide(L)'
;MKMYSGRFAFTLSVILFFTIIPNIQKSHAANEVHDRIFKPTSSPFSTALETLQKQIGYNFQNVGLLRRAMTHGSFSEENNRALSILGGNVIETSASLRLLGKDIDISSKDLNRRLSEISKVESSCTSDGMRLGLQKVVRVSPKTNSSTPGVVCSAFRAMFGAIALDIGKADDAGDIFWNVHGGDVGVGDALAWKNECYWLVNTHSELSFMPYNLNADELPSPIA
;
A
#
# COMPACT_ATOMS: atom_id res chain seq x y z
N MET A 1 -53.82 -19.76 42.21
CA MET A 1 -55.05 -18.98 42.51
C MET A 1 -55.56 -18.40 41.19
N LYS A 2 -56.85 -18.53 40.91
CA LYS A 2 -57.50 -18.41 39.59
C LYS A 2 -57.57 -16.96 39.05
N MET A 3 -57.26 -16.85 37.76
CA MET A 3 -57.88 -16.09 36.65
C MET A 3 -59.11 -15.17 36.92
N TYR A 4 -59.08 -13.95 36.36
CA TYR A 4 -60.23 -13.09 35.96
C TYR A 4 -59.72 -12.14 34.85
N SER A 5 -60.03 -12.26 33.54
CA SER A 5 -61.29 -12.20 32.79
C SER A 5 -62.02 -10.85 32.87
N GLY A 6 -62.07 -10.11 31.75
CA GLY A 6 -62.98 -8.98 31.56
C GLY A 6 -62.72 -8.20 30.27
N ARG A 7 -63.64 -8.31 29.31
CA ARG A 7 -63.62 -7.77 27.93
C ARG A 7 -64.49 -6.51 27.81
N PHE A 8 -64.13 -5.66 26.82
CA PHE A 8 -65.00 -4.77 26.00
C PHE A 8 -65.62 -3.50 26.61
N ALA A 9 -65.34 -2.34 26.00
CA ALA A 9 -66.36 -1.45 25.41
C ALA A 9 -65.73 -0.28 24.63
N PHE A 10 -66.22 -0.08 23.41
CA PHE A 10 -65.89 0.96 22.45
C PHE A 10 -66.81 2.17 22.71
N THR A 11 -66.30 3.40 22.75
CA THR A 11 -67.12 4.61 22.51
C THR A 11 -66.35 5.62 21.68
N LEU A 12 -66.76 5.75 20.42
CA LEU A 12 -66.51 6.91 19.58
C LEU A 12 -67.15 8.15 20.23
N SER A 13 -66.45 9.28 20.20
CA SER A 13 -67.09 10.60 20.16
C SER A 13 -66.21 11.55 19.35
N VAL A 14 -66.64 11.73 18.11
CA VAL A 14 -66.19 12.79 17.21
C VAL A 14 -66.84 14.08 17.69
N ILE A 15 -66.04 15.08 18.10
CA ILE A 15 -66.51 16.46 18.13
C ILE A 15 -65.51 17.31 17.34
N LEU A 16 -66.01 17.72 16.18
CA LEU A 16 -65.46 18.65 15.22
C LEU A 16 -65.66 20.07 15.77
N PHE A 17 -64.60 20.76 16.16
CA PHE A 17 -64.63 22.22 16.36
C PHE A 17 -63.65 22.86 15.40
N PHE A 18 -64.20 23.37 14.29
CA PHE A 18 -63.56 24.35 13.43
C PHE A 18 -63.49 25.68 14.17
N THR A 19 -62.29 26.11 14.55
CA THR A 19 -62.00 27.52 14.85
C THR A 19 -60.89 28.02 13.93
N ILE A 20 -61.17 29.17 13.34
CA ILE A 20 -60.53 29.78 12.18
C ILE A 20 -59.48 30.82 12.66
N ILE A 21 -58.25 30.72 12.12
CA ILE A 21 -57.23 31.79 11.85
C ILE A 21 -56.45 32.36 13.06
N PRO A 22 -55.15 32.80 12.95
CA PRO A 22 -54.33 33.02 11.75
C PRO A 22 -52.98 32.30 11.67
N ASN A 23 -52.55 32.18 10.42
CA ASN A 23 -51.20 32.10 9.91
C ASN A 23 -50.21 33.00 10.69
N ILE A 24 -49.28 32.40 11.42
CA ILE A 24 -48.02 33.03 11.83
C ILE A 24 -46.90 32.22 11.17
N GLN A 25 -46.39 32.72 10.05
CA GLN A 25 -45.05 32.34 9.61
C GLN A 25 -44.05 32.84 10.64
N LYS A 26 -43.69 31.99 11.60
CA LYS A 26 -42.49 32.19 12.41
C LYS A 26 -41.38 31.35 11.80
N SER A 27 -40.65 31.97 10.88
CA SER A 27 -39.33 31.52 10.46
C SER A 27 -38.42 31.51 11.69
N HIS A 28 -38.17 30.33 12.26
CA HIS A 28 -36.99 30.11 13.06
C HIS A 28 -36.29 28.86 12.54
N ALA A 29 -35.25 29.14 11.77
CA ALA A 29 -34.16 28.24 11.46
C ALA A 29 -33.61 27.66 12.76
N ALA A 30 -33.91 26.39 13.02
CA ALA A 30 -33.22 25.55 13.99
C ALA A 30 -33.64 24.12 13.69
N ASN A 31 -32.89 23.42 12.84
CA ASN A 31 -32.58 21.99 12.89
C ASN A 31 -32.06 21.49 11.53
N GLU A 32 -30.88 21.97 11.13
CA GLU A 32 -30.00 21.29 10.16
C GLU A 32 -28.54 21.34 10.67
N VAL A 33 -28.32 21.03 11.96
CA VAL A 33 -26.99 21.10 12.59
C VAL A 33 -26.57 19.77 13.22
N HIS A 34 -27.15 18.65 12.82
CA HIS A 34 -26.77 17.33 13.38
C HIS A 34 -26.46 16.27 12.32
N ASP A 35 -25.83 16.67 11.20
CA ASP A 35 -25.14 15.67 10.37
C ASP A 35 -23.87 16.17 9.66
N ARG A 36 -23.20 17.17 10.24
CA ARG A 36 -21.78 17.40 9.94
C ARG A 36 -20.95 16.76 11.04
N ILE A 37 -20.94 15.43 11.02
CA ILE A 37 -19.97 14.62 11.74
C ILE A 37 -18.58 15.17 11.39
N PHE A 38 -17.97 15.76 12.41
CA PHE A 38 -16.60 16.22 12.54
C PHE A 38 -15.65 15.50 11.56
N LYS A 39 -15.36 16.08 10.39
CA LYS A 39 -14.11 15.76 9.70
C LYS A 39 -13.03 16.32 10.62
N PRO A 40 -12.18 15.49 11.26
CA PRO A 40 -11.06 16.03 11.99
C PRO A 40 -10.26 16.87 11.00
N THR A 41 -10.02 18.14 11.32
CA THR A 41 -9.15 19.01 10.54
C THR A 41 -7.83 18.27 10.37
N SER A 42 -7.60 17.69 9.19
CA SER A 42 -6.46 16.84 8.94
C SER A 42 -5.20 17.68 9.14
N SER A 43 -4.24 17.16 9.90
CA SER A 43 -2.93 17.82 10.05
C SER A 43 -2.29 18.02 8.67
N PRO A 44 -1.44 19.06 8.48
CA PRO A 44 -0.72 19.24 7.22
C PRO A 44 0.05 17.98 6.78
N PHE A 45 0.59 17.24 7.75
CA PHE A 45 1.30 15.99 7.50
C PHE A 45 0.38 14.89 6.98
N SER A 46 -0.79 14.66 7.59
CA SER A 46 -1.76 13.68 7.07
C SER A 46 -2.24 14.00 5.65
N THR A 47 -2.48 15.27 5.34
CA THR A 47 -2.86 15.70 3.98
C THR A 47 -1.72 15.47 2.97
N ALA A 48 -0.47 15.67 3.38
CA ALA A 48 0.70 15.35 2.58
C ALA A 48 0.81 13.84 2.32
N LEU A 49 0.55 13.00 3.33
CA LEU A 49 0.53 11.53 3.15
C LEU A 49 -0.60 11.07 2.22
N GLU A 50 -1.79 11.66 2.32
CA GLU A 50 -2.90 11.40 1.37
C GLU A 50 -2.53 11.79 -0.06
N THR A 51 -1.83 12.92 -0.23
CA THR A 51 -1.35 13.36 -1.55
C THR A 51 -0.31 12.39 -2.10
N LEU A 52 0.63 11.96 -1.26
CA LEU A 52 1.67 11.02 -1.64
C LEU A 52 1.08 9.67 -2.08
N GLN A 53 0.08 9.13 -1.37
CA GLN A 53 -0.63 7.92 -1.77
C GLN A 53 -1.26 8.01 -3.16
N LYS A 54 -1.87 9.16 -3.47
CA LYS A 54 -2.43 9.43 -4.81
C LYS A 54 -1.34 9.49 -5.87
N GLN A 55 -0.19 10.13 -5.57
CA GLN A 55 0.92 10.25 -6.52
C GLN A 55 1.56 8.90 -6.86
N ILE A 56 1.66 7.99 -5.88
CA ILE A 56 2.24 6.66 -6.10
C ILE A 56 1.21 5.62 -6.58
N GLY A 57 -0.08 5.99 -6.65
CA GLY A 57 -1.16 5.09 -7.06
C GLY A 57 -1.41 3.94 -6.09
N TYR A 58 -1.05 4.09 -4.80
CA TYR A 58 -1.21 3.07 -3.78
C TYR A 58 -1.88 3.63 -2.51
N ASN A 59 -2.98 3.01 -2.11
CA ASN A 59 -3.69 3.34 -0.87
C ASN A 59 -3.29 2.35 0.22
N PHE A 60 -2.66 2.85 1.28
CA PHE A 60 -2.26 2.02 2.41
C PHE A 60 -3.48 1.56 3.22
N GLN A 61 -3.50 0.28 3.56
CA GLN A 61 -4.42 -0.28 4.56
C GLN A 61 -4.03 0.21 5.96
N ASN A 62 -2.72 0.21 6.25
CA ASN A 62 -2.16 0.78 7.46
C ASN A 62 -1.31 2.02 7.14
N VAL A 63 -1.94 3.20 7.14
CA VAL A 63 -1.28 4.50 6.94
C VAL A 63 -0.16 4.76 7.96
N GLY A 64 -0.17 4.05 9.11
CA GLY A 64 0.93 4.09 10.08
C GLY A 64 2.28 3.65 9.50
N LEU A 65 2.29 2.70 8.56
CA LEU A 65 3.51 2.27 7.87
C LEU A 65 4.09 3.38 6.99
N LEU A 66 3.23 4.07 6.22
CA LEU A 66 3.65 5.22 5.41
C LEU A 66 4.15 6.38 6.28
N ARG A 67 3.45 6.66 7.38
CA ARG A 67 3.90 7.65 8.37
C ARG A 67 5.29 7.32 8.90
N ARG A 68 5.56 6.05 9.24
CA ARG A 68 6.87 5.61 9.69
C ARG A 68 7.92 5.71 8.58
N ALA A 69 7.58 5.35 7.35
CA ALA A 69 8.47 5.51 6.18
C ALA A 69 8.89 6.97 5.96
N MET A 70 7.98 7.92 6.21
CA MET A 70 8.25 9.37 6.12
C MET A 70 8.82 9.97 7.42
N THR A 71 9.50 9.16 8.23
CA THR A 71 10.13 9.60 9.48
C THR A 71 11.60 9.20 9.53
N HIS A 72 12.49 10.18 9.46
CA HIS A 72 13.93 9.94 9.53
C HIS A 72 14.38 9.63 10.97
N GLY A 73 15.48 8.89 11.12
CA GLY A 73 16.04 8.55 12.44
C GLY A 73 16.48 9.74 13.28
N SER A 74 16.70 10.91 12.68
CA SER A 74 16.94 12.13 13.45
C SER A 74 15.69 12.71 14.10
N PHE A 75 14.49 12.37 13.62
CA PHE A 75 13.22 12.89 14.15
C PHE A 75 12.67 12.05 15.31
N SER A 76 12.82 10.72 15.25
CA SER A 76 12.28 9.79 16.25
C SER A 76 13.00 8.44 16.25
N GLU A 77 12.94 7.72 17.37
CA GLU A 77 13.33 6.32 17.47
C GLU A 77 12.42 5.41 16.61
N GLU A 78 11.14 5.77 16.49
CA GLU A 78 10.24 5.11 15.55
C GLU A 78 10.41 5.70 14.14
N ASN A 79 11.39 5.16 13.42
CA ASN A 79 11.82 5.70 12.13
C ASN A 79 11.82 4.69 10.98
N ASN A 80 12.23 5.19 9.82
CA ASN A 80 12.22 4.52 8.54
C ASN A 80 13.44 3.62 8.27
N ARG A 81 14.41 3.50 9.19
CA ARG A 81 15.67 2.79 8.91
C ARG A 81 15.45 1.32 8.54
N ALA A 82 14.62 0.61 9.30
CA ALA A 82 14.31 -0.79 9.03
C ALA A 82 13.53 -0.96 7.72
N LEU A 83 12.53 -0.10 7.49
CA LEU A 83 11.74 -0.09 6.25
C LEU A 83 12.60 0.23 5.02
N SER A 84 13.58 1.12 5.17
CA SER A 84 14.53 1.51 4.12
C SER A 84 15.41 0.34 3.68
N ILE A 85 15.84 -0.49 4.63
CA ILE A 85 16.58 -1.73 4.33
C ILE A 85 15.68 -2.70 3.54
N LEU A 86 14.48 -2.97 4.04
CA LEU A 86 13.53 -3.87 3.36
C LEU A 86 13.21 -3.37 1.94
N GLY A 87 12.89 -2.09 1.80
CA GLY A 87 12.56 -1.51 0.50
C GLY A 87 13.73 -1.47 -0.47
N GLY A 88 14.96 -1.30 0.02
CA GLY A 88 16.16 -1.48 -0.79
C GLY A 88 16.24 -2.88 -1.40
N ASN A 89 16.02 -3.92 -0.58
CA ASN A 89 16.00 -5.30 -1.05
C ASN A 89 14.86 -5.55 -2.05
N VAL A 90 13.65 -5.03 -1.79
CA VAL A 90 12.51 -5.15 -2.71
C VAL A 90 12.85 -4.55 -4.09
N ILE A 91 13.43 -3.35 -4.12
CA ILE A 91 13.83 -2.68 -5.36
C ILE A 91 14.90 -3.48 -6.10
N GLU A 92 15.94 -3.93 -5.39
CA GLU A 92 17.04 -4.70 -5.99
C GLU A 92 16.58 -6.06 -6.51
N THR A 93 15.73 -6.77 -5.77
CA THR A 93 15.11 -8.02 -6.21
C THR A 93 14.22 -7.80 -7.43
N SER A 94 13.37 -6.77 -7.43
CA SER A 94 12.51 -6.46 -8.57
C SER A 94 13.32 -6.09 -9.83
N ALA A 95 14.41 -5.35 -9.66
CA ALA A 95 15.37 -5.07 -10.72
C ALA A 95 16.06 -6.33 -11.25
N SER A 96 16.49 -7.21 -10.36
CA SER A 96 17.16 -8.46 -10.74
C SER A 96 16.23 -9.37 -11.51
N LEU A 97 15.00 -9.55 -11.00
CA LEU A 97 13.94 -10.32 -11.64
C LEU A 97 13.65 -9.81 -13.06
N ARG A 98 13.48 -8.49 -13.21
CA ARG A 98 13.19 -7.89 -14.52
C ARG A 98 14.34 -8.02 -15.52
N LEU A 99 15.59 -7.94 -15.06
CA LEU A 99 16.76 -8.08 -15.92
C LEU A 99 16.96 -9.53 -16.37
N LEU A 100 16.93 -10.48 -15.44
CA LEU A 100 17.07 -11.92 -15.72
C LEU A 100 15.88 -12.46 -16.53
N GLY A 101 14.69 -11.90 -16.31
CA GLY A 101 13.51 -12.20 -17.10
C GLY A 101 13.61 -11.81 -18.57
N LYS A 102 14.39 -10.77 -18.88
CA LYS A 102 14.63 -10.33 -20.27
C LYS A 102 15.78 -11.08 -20.92
N ASP A 103 16.78 -11.45 -20.14
CA ASP A 103 17.99 -12.11 -20.60
C ASP A 103 18.53 -13.00 -19.48
N ILE A 104 18.20 -14.29 -19.52
CA ILE A 104 18.64 -15.27 -18.52
C ILE A 104 20.13 -15.59 -18.65
N ASP A 105 20.71 -15.34 -19.82
CA ASP A 105 22.12 -15.61 -20.13
C ASP A 105 23.04 -14.41 -19.82
N ILE A 106 22.48 -13.33 -19.24
CA ILE A 106 23.23 -12.15 -18.83
C ILE A 106 24.39 -12.53 -17.89
N SER A 107 25.58 -12.02 -18.17
CA SER A 107 26.73 -12.26 -17.31
C SER A 107 26.51 -11.65 -15.92
N SER A 108 26.99 -12.31 -14.86
CA SER A 108 26.87 -11.79 -13.49
C SER A 108 27.52 -10.40 -13.34
N LYS A 109 28.56 -10.11 -14.12
CA LYS A 109 29.20 -8.79 -14.17
C LYS A 109 28.26 -7.73 -14.75
N ASP A 110 27.61 -8.02 -15.86
CA ASP A 110 26.69 -7.09 -16.51
C ASP A 110 25.39 -6.92 -15.71
N LEU A 111 24.88 -7.99 -15.11
CA LEU A 111 23.75 -7.92 -14.19
C LEU A 111 24.08 -6.97 -13.03
N ASN A 112 25.20 -7.17 -12.34
CA ASN A 112 25.62 -6.30 -11.24
C ASN A 112 25.83 -4.84 -11.68
N ARG A 113 26.36 -4.62 -12.90
CA ARG A 113 26.50 -3.27 -13.46
C ARG A 113 25.13 -2.61 -13.67
N ARG A 114 24.20 -3.28 -14.35
CA ARG A 114 22.84 -2.75 -14.59
C ARG A 114 22.05 -2.56 -13.31
N LEU A 115 22.16 -3.50 -12.37
CA LEU A 115 21.59 -3.37 -11.03
C LEU A 115 22.15 -2.15 -10.33
N SER A 116 23.47 -1.92 -10.39
CA SER A 116 24.06 -0.71 -9.82
C SER A 116 23.56 0.56 -10.52
N GLU A 117 23.29 0.56 -11.83
CA GLU A 117 22.72 1.73 -12.49
C GLU A 117 21.29 2.03 -11.99
N ILE A 118 20.50 0.99 -11.70
CA ILE A 118 19.12 1.12 -11.19
C ILE A 118 19.09 1.42 -9.67
N SER A 119 19.90 0.72 -8.89
CA SER A 119 19.89 0.71 -7.41
C SER A 119 20.97 1.61 -6.76
N LYS A 120 22.12 1.77 -7.43
CA LYS A 120 23.26 2.61 -7.05
C LYS A 120 23.40 3.79 -8.00
N VAL A 121 22.55 4.76 -7.76
CA VAL A 121 23.12 6.04 -7.38
C VAL A 121 22.22 6.54 -6.27
N GLU A 122 22.77 7.13 -5.21
CA GLU A 122 21.96 8.04 -4.40
C GLU A 122 21.18 8.99 -5.31
N SER A 123 21.68 9.32 -6.51
CA SER A 123 20.95 10.10 -7.52
C SER A 123 19.68 9.45 -8.07
N SER A 124 19.54 8.13 -8.22
CA SER A 124 18.33 7.53 -8.80
C SER A 124 17.16 7.61 -7.81
N CYS A 125 17.33 7.02 -6.63
CA CYS A 125 16.33 7.12 -5.54
C CYS A 125 16.14 8.56 -5.04
N THR A 126 17.20 9.38 -4.99
CA THR A 126 17.05 10.81 -4.65
C THR A 126 16.32 11.55 -5.76
N SER A 127 16.61 11.32 -7.03
CA SER A 127 15.91 11.97 -8.14
C SER A 127 14.41 11.63 -8.12
N ASP A 128 14.06 10.35 -7.99
CA ASP A 128 12.67 9.91 -7.89
C ASP A 128 12.01 10.45 -6.62
N GLY A 129 12.69 10.39 -5.47
CA GLY A 129 12.18 10.95 -4.23
C GLY A 129 11.99 12.46 -4.29
N MET A 130 12.89 13.20 -4.95
CA MET A 130 12.78 14.64 -5.16
C MET A 130 11.62 14.98 -6.12
N ARG A 131 11.42 14.17 -7.17
CA ARG A 131 10.30 14.29 -8.12
C ARG A 131 8.95 14.05 -7.44
N LEU A 132 8.89 13.11 -6.50
CA LEU A 132 7.73 12.90 -5.63
C LEU A 132 7.58 13.97 -4.54
N GLY A 133 8.57 14.84 -4.36
CA GLY A 133 8.54 15.88 -3.34
C GLY A 133 8.75 15.37 -1.91
N LEU A 134 9.40 14.21 -1.73
CA LEU A 134 9.58 13.58 -0.42
C LEU A 134 10.34 14.46 0.59
N GLN A 135 11.24 15.34 0.11
CA GLN A 135 11.94 16.32 0.94
C GLN A 135 11.01 17.30 1.68
N LYS A 136 9.76 17.44 1.22
CA LYS A 136 8.71 18.26 1.86
C LYS A 136 7.81 17.45 2.80
N VAL A 137 7.85 16.12 2.71
CA VAL A 137 6.98 15.21 3.47
C VAL A 137 7.75 14.56 4.62
N VAL A 138 9.01 14.21 4.40
CA VAL A 138 9.85 13.52 5.39
C VAL A 138 10.06 14.38 6.63
N ARG A 139 9.76 13.81 7.79
CA ARG A 139 10.00 14.44 9.09
C ARG A 139 11.45 14.24 9.49
N VAL A 140 12.13 15.33 9.82
CA VAL A 140 13.54 15.39 10.24
C VAL A 140 13.67 16.31 11.45
N SER A 141 14.74 16.16 12.25
CA SER A 141 15.02 17.15 13.29
C SER A 141 15.44 18.49 12.71
N PRO A 142 15.36 19.59 13.49
CA PRO A 142 15.78 20.92 13.03
C PRO A 142 17.24 21.02 12.56
N LYS A 143 18.10 20.07 12.96
CA LYS A 143 19.52 20.03 12.61
C LYS A 143 19.81 19.21 11.35
N THR A 144 18.82 18.51 10.80
CA THR A 144 18.97 17.64 9.64
C THR A 144 18.29 18.28 8.44
N ASN A 145 18.98 18.35 7.30
CA ASN A 145 18.40 18.83 6.06
C ASN A 145 17.58 17.71 5.40
N SER A 146 16.28 17.93 5.20
CA SER A 146 15.37 16.96 4.56
C SER A 146 15.66 16.71 3.08
N SER A 147 16.40 17.62 2.43
CA SER A 147 16.78 17.53 1.01
C SER A 147 18.14 16.83 0.80
N THR A 148 18.80 16.38 1.88
CA THR A 148 20.04 15.60 1.76
C THR A 148 19.75 14.28 1.03
N PRO A 149 20.56 13.87 0.02
CA PRO A 149 20.32 12.67 -0.77
C PRO A 149 20.03 11.41 0.07
N GLY A 150 20.84 11.14 1.09
CA GLY A 150 20.63 10.00 1.99
C GLY A 150 19.27 10.01 2.71
N VAL A 151 18.75 11.19 3.09
CA VAL A 151 17.45 11.32 3.75
C VAL A 151 16.32 11.02 2.78
N VAL A 152 16.36 11.63 1.59
CA VAL A 152 15.35 11.44 0.54
C VAL A 152 15.36 10.00 0.05
N CYS A 153 16.54 9.46 -0.26
CA CYS A 153 16.67 8.07 -0.69
C CYS A 153 16.21 7.08 0.37
N SER A 154 16.50 7.33 1.67
CA SER A 154 16.01 6.48 2.75
C SER A 154 14.48 6.50 2.84
N ALA A 155 13.86 7.69 2.75
CA ALA A 155 12.40 7.81 2.74
C ALA A 155 11.77 7.11 1.52
N PHE A 156 12.36 7.28 0.34
CA PHE A 156 11.93 6.63 -0.90
C PHE A 156 11.96 5.10 -0.78
N ARG A 157 13.09 4.53 -0.36
CA ARG A 157 13.20 3.08 -0.14
C ARG A 157 12.23 2.62 0.93
N ALA A 158 12.13 3.34 2.05
CA ALA A 158 11.23 2.98 3.13
C ALA A 158 9.75 2.97 2.72
N MET A 159 9.35 3.81 1.76
CA MET A 159 8.01 3.79 1.20
C MET A 159 7.70 2.44 0.54
N PHE A 160 8.60 1.90 -0.29
CA PHE A 160 8.42 0.59 -0.90
C PHE A 160 8.52 -0.56 0.10
N GLY A 161 9.38 -0.43 1.12
CA GLY A 161 9.39 -1.36 2.24
C GLY A 161 8.07 -1.37 3.02
N ALA A 162 7.47 -0.19 3.21
CA ALA A 162 6.15 -0.05 3.84
C ALA A 162 5.04 -0.65 2.97
N ILE A 163 5.06 -0.42 1.65
CA ILE A 163 4.12 -1.03 0.70
C ILE A 163 4.22 -2.56 0.75
N ALA A 164 5.44 -3.11 0.70
CA ALA A 164 5.65 -4.55 0.75
C ALA A 164 5.09 -5.18 2.04
N LEU A 165 5.23 -4.51 3.19
CA LEU A 165 4.64 -4.97 4.46
C LEU A 165 3.12 -4.81 4.51
N ASP A 166 2.59 -3.75 3.91
CA ASP A 166 1.14 -3.46 3.92
C ASP A 166 0.37 -4.42 3.00
N ILE A 167 0.94 -4.79 1.85
CA ILE A 167 0.38 -5.79 0.92
C ILE A 167 0.71 -7.23 1.39
N GLY A 168 1.87 -7.41 2.02
CA GLY A 168 2.43 -8.74 2.34
C GLY A 168 3.12 -9.44 1.16
N LYS A 169 3.42 -8.71 0.07
CA LYS A 169 4.03 -9.25 -1.16
C LYS A 169 5.10 -8.29 -1.70
N ALA A 170 6.34 -8.76 -1.79
CA ALA A 170 7.45 -7.98 -2.30
C ALA A 170 7.31 -7.66 -3.79
N ASP A 171 6.80 -8.60 -4.59
CA ASP A 171 6.66 -8.44 -6.04
C ASP A 171 5.68 -7.33 -6.41
N ASP A 172 4.51 -7.28 -5.76
CA ASP A 172 3.52 -6.21 -6.00
C ASP A 172 4.06 -4.83 -5.61
N ALA A 173 4.91 -4.74 -4.57
CA ALA A 173 5.60 -3.50 -4.22
C ALA A 173 6.66 -3.12 -5.28
N GLY A 174 7.32 -4.11 -5.88
CA GLY A 174 8.21 -3.94 -7.03
C GLY A 174 7.49 -3.42 -8.28
N ASP A 175 6.30 -3.93 -8.57
CA ASP A 175 5.45 -3.43 -9.67
C ASP A 175 5.11 -1.95 -9.48
N ILE A 176 4.74 -1.56 -8.26
CA ILE A 176 4.47 -0.14 -7.92
C ILE A 176 5.76 0.69 -8.04
N PHE A 177 6.91 0.16 -7.62
CA PHE A 177 8.19 0.82 -7.83
C PHE A 177 8.44 1.14 -9.29
N TRP A 178 8.19 0.21 -10.22
CA TRP A 178 8.37 0.45 -11.65
C TRP A 178 7.40 1.48 -12.23
N ASN A 179 6.19 1.60 -11.68
CA ASN A 179 5.26 2.66 -12.09
C ASN A 179 5.73 4.05 -11.64
N VAL A 180 6.40 4.09 -10.49
CA VAL A 180 6.95 5.33 -9.93
C VAL A 180 8.27 5.69 -10.60
N HIS A 181 9.17 4.73 -10.76
CA HIS A 181 10.53 4.89 -11.27
C HIS A 181 10.54 5.22 -12.77
N GLY A 182 11.33 6.21 -13.18
CA GLY A 182 11.70 6.41 -14.58
C GLY A 182 10.65 6.95 -15.56
N GLY A 183 9.35 7.03 -15.22
CA GLY A 183 8.33 7.71 -16.05
C GLY A 183 8.05 7.14 -17.45
N ASP A 184 8.91 6.28 -17.98
CA ASP A 184 8.78 5.55 -19.25
C ASP A 184 9.44 4.17 -19.09
N VAL A 185 8.67 3.19 -18.63
CA VAL A 185 8.77 1.83 -19.19
C VAL A 185 7.35 1.30 -19.26
N GLY A 186 6.84 1.15 -20.48
CA GLY A 186 5.43 0.97 -20.80
C GLY A 186 4.69 0.03 -19.86
N VAL A 187 3.51 0.46 -19.44
CA VAL A 187 2.51 -0.33 -18.70
C VAL A 187 2.24 -1.69 -19.36
N GLY A 188 2.54 -1.85 -20.66
CA GLY A 188 2.53 -3.13 -21.37
C GLY A 188 3.59 -4.14 -20.95
N ASP A 189 4.81 -3.71 -20.59
CA ASP A 189 5.91 -4.60 -20.22
C ASP A 189 5.71 -5.22 -18.82
N ALA A 190 5.14 -4.45 -17.88
CA ALA A 190 4.84 -4.94 -16.54
C ALA A 190 3.71 -5.98 -16.54
N LEU A 191 2.68 -5.77 -17.37
CA LEU A 191 1.58 -6.74 -17.55
C LEU A 191 2.03 -7.99 -18.32
N ALA A 192 2.87 -7.83 -19.36
CA ALA A 192 3.46 -8.96 -20.07
C ALA A 192 4.36 -9.80 -19.13
N TRP A 193 5.19 -9.14 -18.32
CA TRP A 193 6.03 -9.79 -17.31
C TRP A 193 5.22 -10.54 -16.25
N LYS A 194 4.17 -9.90 -15.70
CA LYS A 194 3.32 -10.53 -14.68
C LYS A 194 2.69 -11.82 -15.20
N ASN A 195 2.29 -11.84 -16.48
CA ASN A 195 1.79 -13.04 -17.13
C ASN A 195 2.90 -14.09 -17.31
N GLU A 196 4.08 -13.72 -17.82
CA GLU A 196 5.23 -14.64 -17.99
C GLU A 196 5.65 -15.30 -16.68
N CYS A 197 5.83 -14.52 -15.60
CA CYS A 197 6.15 -15.04 -14.27
C CYS A 197 5.04 -15.90 -13.67
N TYR A 198 3.78 -15.46 -13.83
CA TYR A 198 2.64 -16.24 -13.35
C TYR A 198 2.58 -17.60 -14.02
N TRP A 199 2.85 -17.66 -15.33
CA TRP A 199 2.99 -18.93 -16.04
C TRP A 199 4.14 -19.75 -15.45
N LEU A 200 5.36 -19.22 -15.36
CA LEU A 200 6.53 -19.96 -14.85
C LEU A 200 6.34 -20.56 -13.45
N VAL A 201 5.68 -19.84 -12.54
CA VAL A 201 5.38 -20.31 -11.18
C VAL A 201 4.30 -21.40 -11.19
N ASN A 202 3.28 -21.27 -12.04
CA ASN A 202 2.15 -22.20 -12.05
C ASN A 202 2.39 -23.46 -12.88
N THR A 203 3.26 -23.45 -13.92
CA THR A 203 3.61 -24.68 -14.66
C THR A 203 4.32 -25.71 -13.80
N HIS A 204 4.92 -25.33 -12.67
CA HIS A 204 5.57 -26.25 -11.73
C HIS A 204 4.64 -26.72 -10.60
N SER A 205 3.49 -26.07 -10.41
CA SER A 205 2.49 -26.47 -9.39
C SER A 205 1.63 -27.66 -9.83
N GLU A 206 1.45 -27.87 -11.14
CA GLU A 206 0.69 -29.00 -11.68
C GLU A 206 1.48 -30.32 -11.75
N LEU A 207 2.82 -30.29 -11.58
CA LEU A 207 3.67 -31.50 -11.59
C LEU A 207 3.86 -32.14 -10.20
N SER A 208 3.23 -31.61 -9.14
CA SER A 208 3.49 -32.07 -7.75
C SER A 208 2.46 -33.06 -7.17
N PHE A 209 1.58 -33.64 -7.98
CA PHE A 209 0.70 -34.74 -7.53
C PHE A 209 0.80 -35.97 -8.43
N MET A 210 2.00 -36.56 -8.50
CA MET A 210 2.11 -37.99 -8.79
C MET A 210 2.57 -38.72 -7.53
N PRO A 211 1.75 -39.62 -6.94
CA PRO A 211 2.19 -40.39 -5.79
C PRO A 211 3.27 -41.37 -6.27
N TYR A 212 4.50 -41.17 -5.84
CA TYR A 212 5.56 -42.16 -6.01
C TYR A 212 5.22 -43.40 -5.19
N ASN A 213 4.85 -44.49 -5.88
CA ASN A 213 4.74 -45.81 -5.29
C ASN A 213 6.15 -46.41 -5.21
N LEU A 214 6.70 -46.49 -3.99
CA LEU A 214 7.99 -47.12 -3.72
C LEU A 214 7.82 -48.65 -3.80
N ASN A 215 8.14 -49.24 -4.96
CA ASN A 215 8.56 -50.64 -5.00
C ASN A 215 10.08 -50.67 -4.88
N ALA A 216 10.57 -51.11 -3.73
CA ALA A 216 11.96 -51.47 -3.52
C ALA A 216 12.18 -52.85 -4.12
N ASP A 217 12.86 -52.94 -5.26
CA ASP A 217 13.71 -54.06 -5.67
C ASP A 217 14.24 -53.78 -7.09
N GLU A 218 15.45 -53.22 -7.17
CA GLU A 218 16.46 -53.49 -8.20
C GLU A 218 17.64 -52.49 -8.02
N LEU A 219 18.66 -52.92 -7.26
CA LEU A 219 19.97 -52.27 -7.24
C LEU A 219 20.88 -52.97 -8.27
N PRO A 220 21.41 -52.27 -9.30
CA PRO A 220 22.47 -52.82 -10.11
C PRO A 220 23.82 -52.74 -9.37
N SER A 221 24.57 -53.85 -9.42
CA SER A 221 25.90 -54.05 -8.83
C SER A 221 26.99 -53.15 -9.41
N PRO A 222 28.04 -52.80 -8.62
CA PRO A 222 29.11 -51.91 -9.08
C PRO A 222 30.08 -52.63 -10.03
N ILE A 223 30.43 -51.96 -11.12
CA ILE A 223 31.43 -52.40 -12.09
C ILE A 223 32.82 -52.07 -11.53
N ALA A 224 33.72 -53.06 -11.60
CA ALA A 224 35.15 -52.95 -11.26
C ALA A 224 35.96 -52.26 -12.36
#